data_AF-A0A927GYP0-F1
#
_entry.id   AF-A0A927GYP0-F1
#
_cell.length_a   1.000
_cell.length_b   1.000
_cell.length_c   1.000
_cell.angle_alpha   90.00
_cell.angle_beta   90.00
_cell.angle_gamma   90.00
#
_symmetry.space_group_name_H-M   'P 1'
#
loop_
_entity.id
_entity.type
_entity.pdbx_description
1 polymer ?
#
loop_
_entity_poly.entity_id
_entity_poly.type
_entity_poly.pdbx_seq_one_letter_code
_entity_poly.pdbx_strand_id
1 'polypeptide(L)'
;MESMKNRFRGKGIAVLLGLSMILPSLGSFSTTARAASITCSTASCLTSALSNAAAGDVITLAAGVTFPGKFVASANGTSANPITIQSDNSNKAILDGGGTDKNYTLHITGDYWVVQNVKITNAKKGIVLDNANYTLLDQVEVYHIGEEAVHYRDGSSYNTIQNSYIYDTGTVNPQYGEGVYVGSDVGKWGSFIKETDHNVIQNNVIGPNVRAESIDIKEGATGTIVEGNTFDGTGISGANAADSFIDIKGNDSIIRYNIGYRNNNANINDAFQTNEKSPGWGYNNDIYQNTVDLNNTTGYVVNVKAGSATVCNNTRTPSGNMYTGAVTTYTSCTGSDTIAPSAPTGLTATAVSGSQINLSWNASTDNVGVTGYDVYRNGTLLKNVAGTFASDIGLTASTTYSYYVKAKDAANNESAASATASATTEAGTPTPVDAKLPVPAANVTASTSDSNVPARAVDGSLSTRWSGEGDGAWIRFDLGSGKTVALVKIAFYNATDRTFTFDIQISENGTTWTTLQTGLQNARNNNLQTFDVTDTTARYVRLVGHGNTSNAWNSYTEVEVWGR
;
A
#
# COMPACT_ATOMS: atom_id res chain seq x y z
N MET A 1 51.93 12.31 -59.61
CA MET A 1 52.94 11.43 -58.99
C MET A 1 52.32 10.06 -58.77
N GLU A 2 53.14 9.02 -58.79
CA GLU A 2 52.73 7.65 -59.15
C GLU A 2 52.09 6.81 -58.03
N SER A 3 51.37 5.76 -58.46
CA SER A 3 50.96 4.65 -57.61
C SER A 3 51.97 3.49 -57.68
N MET A 4 52.16 2.76 -56.58
CA MET A 4 52.62 1.36 -56.58
C MET A 4 51.79 0.58 -55.53
N LYS A 5 50.99 -0.43 -55.93
CA LYS A 5 51.35 -1.85 -56.24
C LYS A 5 51.69 -2.63 -54.96
N ASN A 6 51.03 -3.75 -54.61
CA ASN A 6 50.88 -5.01 -55.37
C ASN A 6 49.61 -5.80 -54.91
N ARG A 7 48.79 -6.43 -55.78
CA ARG A 7 48.85 -7.83 -56.33
C ARG A 7 48.62 -8.95 -55.27
N PHE A 8 47.90 -10.06 -55.49
CA PHE A 8 47.34 -10.67 -56.71
C PHE A 8 46.04 -11.49 -56.46
N ARG A 9 45.22 -11.54 -57.51
CA ARG A 9 44.17 -12.49 -57.95
C ARG A 9 44.20 -13.97 -57.49
N GLY A 10 42.99 -14.52 -57.34
CA GLY A 10 42.63 -15.93 -57.65
C GLY A 10 41.13 -16.04 -57.95
N LYS A 11 40.73 -16.54 -59.14
CA LYS A 11 39.32 -16.69 -59.57
C LYS A 11 38.94 -18.17 -59.69
N GLY A 12 37.69 -18.51 -59.34
CA GLY A 12 37.05 -19.78 -59.70
C GLY A 12 35.52 -19.73 -59.47
N ILE A 13 34.74 -19.82 -60.56
CA ILE A 13 33.27 -19.90 -60.58
C ILE A 13 32.89 -21.01 -61.58
N ALA A 14 31.69 -21.60 -61.38
CA ALA A 14 30.96 -22.58 -62.20
C ALA A 14 31.32 -24.07 -62.00
N VAL A 15 30.38 -25.03 -61.87
CA VAL A 15 28.92 -25.03 -61.56
C VAL A 15 28.60 -26.39 -60.90
N LEU A 16 27.57 -26.49 -60.03
CA LEU A 16 26.85 -27.77 -59.84
C LEU A 16 25.34 -27.57 -59.61
N LEU A 17 24.57 -28.61 -59.94
CA LEU A 17 23.11 -28.61 -60.04
C LEU A 17 22.43 -28.65 -58.66
N GLY A 18 21.17 -28.19 -58.61
CA GLY A 18 20.37 -28.20 -57.39
C GLY A 18 19.71 -29.55 -57.09
N LEU A 19 19.33 -29.74 -55.83
CA LEU A 19 18.24 -30.64 -55.43
C LEU A 19 17.61 -30.14 -54.11
N SER A 20 16.34 -30.45 -53.91
CA SER A 20 15.55 -30.09 -52.73
C SER A 20 16.10 -30.70 -51.44
N MET A 21 16.28 -29.87 -50.39
CA MET A 21 16.31 -30.34 -48.99
C MET A 21 15.69 -29.29 -48.06
N ILE A 22 14.49 -29.61 -47.56
CA ILE A 22 14.01 -29.46 -46.18
C ILE A 22 14.61 -28.28 -45.39
N LEU A 23 13.82 -27.22 -45.16
CA LEU A 23 14.08 -26.31 -44.04
C LEU A 23 13.89 -27.08 -42.73
N PRO A 24 14.88 -27.11 -41.82
CA PRO A 24 14.60 -27.33 -40.42
C PRO A 24 13.85 -26.10 -39.91
N SER A 25 12.69 -26.28 -39.29
CA SER A 25 12.09 -25.23 -38.48
C SER A 25 13.02 -24.94 -37.31
N LEU A 26 13.80 -23.86 -37.42
CA LEU A 26 14.39 -23.19 -36.27
C LEU A 26 13.24 -22.56 -35.47
N GLY A 27 12.59 -23.41 -34.67
CA GLY A 27 11.77 -22.97 -33.57
C GLY A 27 12.68 -22.26 -32.59
N SER A 28 12.79 -20.94 -32.74
CA SER A 28 13.26 -20.06 -31.68
C SER A 28 12.24 -20.11 -30.55
N PHE A 29 12.32 -21.16 -29.75
CA PHE A 29 11.75 -21.17 -28.41
C PHE A 29 12.48 -20.10 -27.61
N SER A 30 12.00 -18.86 -27.74
CA SER A 30 12.14 -17.84 -26.72
C SER A 30 11.40 -18.40 -25.50
N THR A 31 12.11 -19.23 -24.74
CA THR A 31 11.75 -19.55 -23.38
C THR A 31 11.99 -18.27 -22.60
N THR A 32 10.97 -17.42 -22.54
CA THR A 32 10.84 -16.47 -21.45
C THR A 32 10.80 -17.31 -20.17
N ALA A 33 11.98 -17.48 -19.56
CA ALA A 33 12.13 -18.18 -18.31
C ALA A 33 11.20 -17.48 -17.32
N ARG A 34 10.17 -18.20 -16.87
CA ARG A 34 9.14 -17.62 -16.01
C ARG A 34 9.79 -17.34 -14.66
N ALA A 35 9.68 -16.11 -14.18
CA ALA A 35 10.08 -15.67 -12.85
C ALA A 35 9.84 -16.78 -11.80
N ALA A 36 10.93 -17.23 -11.17
CA ALA A 36 10.91 -18.31 -10.22
C ALA A 36 10.62 -17.77 -8.82
N SER A 37 9.76 -18.47 -8.07
CA SER A 37 9.62 -18.27 -6.64
C SER A 37 10.38 -19.39 -5.94
N ILE A 38 11.46 -19.03 -5.25
CA ILE A 38 12.41 -19.95 -4.61
C ILE A 38 12.29 -19.75 -3.10
N THR A 39 11.93 -20.79 -2.36
CA THR A 39 11.92 -20.73 -0.88
C THR A 39 13.15 -21.43 -0.32
N CYS A 40 13.93 -20.71 0.48
CA CYS A 40 15.15 -21.24 1.10
C CYS A 40 15.07 -21.25 2.62
N SER A 41 15.51 -22.36 3.22
CA SER A 41 15.65 -22.57 4.67
C SER A 41 17.07 -22.98 5.08
N THR A 42 18.03 -22.92 4.16
CA THR A 42 19.45 -23.21 4.39
C THR A 42 20.35 -22.24 3.63
N ALA A 43 21.56 -21.99 4.15
CA ALA A 43 22.57 -21.18 3.46
C ALA A 43 22.98 -21.75 2.10
N SER A 44 23.00 -23.09 1.95
CA SER A 44 23.30 -23.74 0.67
C SER A 44 22.21 -23.46 -0.38
N CYS A 45 20.93 -23.51 0.01
CA CYS A 45 19.83 -23.11 -0.86
C CYS A 45 19.99 -21.65 -1.30
N LEU A 46 20.22 -20.73 -0.36
CA LEU A 46 20.36 -19.30 -0.67
C LEU A 46 21.55 -19.05 -1.63
N THR A 47 22.70 -19.67 -1.37
CA THR A 47 23.88 -19.58 -2.25
C THR A 47 23.56 -20.08 -3.66
N SER A 48 22.87 -21.22 -3.79
CA SER A 48 22.46 -21.75 -5.10
C SER A 48 21.37 -20.91 -5.77
N ALA A 49 20.45 -20.31 -5.02
CA ALA A 49 19.42 -19.43 -5.57
C ALA A 49 20.06 -18.16 -6.17
N LEU A 50 20.95 -17.51 -5.42
CA LEU A 50 21.68 -16.33 -5.88
C LEU A 50 22.56 -16.60 -7.11
N SER A 51 23.25 -17.75 -7.15
CA SER A 51 24.11 -18.10 -8.29
C SER A 51 23.35 -18.42 -9.59
N ASN A 52 22.05 -18.70 -9.50
CA ASN A 52 21.19 -19.02 -10.64
C ASN A 52 20.10 -17.96 -10.89
N ALA A 53 20.13 -16.84 -10.17
CA ALA A 53 19.09 -15.82 -10.21
C ALA A 53 18.99 -15.16 -11.59
N ALA A 54 17.74 -14.90 -12.01
CA ALA A 54 17.40 -14.17 -13.22
C ALA A 54 16.40 -13.03 -12.92
N ALA A 55 16.30 -12.07 -13.83
CA ALA A 55 15.39 -10.93 -13.71
C ALA A 55 13.94 -11.36 -13.43
N GLY A 56 13.37 -10.89 -12.32
CA GLY A 56 12.03 -11.23 -11.85
C GLY A 56 11.96 -12.35 -10.80
N ASP A 57 13.07 -13.05 -10.50
CA ASP A 57 13.07 -14.10 -9.48
C ASP A 57 12.82 -13.55 -8.06
N VAL A 58 12.12 -14.32 -7.24
CA VAL A 58 11.80 -14.01 -5.84
C VAL A 58 12.32 -15.11 -4.93
N ILE A 59 13.41 -14.80 -4.22
CA ILE A 59 14.06 -15.66 -3.24
C ILE A 59 13.49 -15.33 -1.85
N THR A 60 12.58 -16.17 -1.36
CA THR A 60 11.97 -16.05 -0.04
C THR A 60 12.75 -16.86 1.00
N LEU A 61 13.26 -16.19 2.02
CA LEU A 61 13.97 -16.79 3.14
C LEU A 61 12.98 -17.19 4.24
N ALA A 62 13.09 -18.42 4.73
CA ALA A 62 12.28 -18.93 5.83
C ALA A 62 12.41 -18.05 7.08
N ALA A 63 11.26 -17.66 7.63
CA ALA A 63 11.15 -16.73 8.76
C ALA A 63 11.95 -17.20 9.99
N GLY A 64 12.71 -16.28 10.59
CA GLY A 64 13.53 -16.51 11.78
C GLY A 64 14.73 -17.46 11.60
N VAL A 65 15.01 -17.94 10.38
CA VAL A 65 16.15 -18.83 10.12
C VAL A 65 17.44 -18.01 9.97
N THR A 66 18.53 -18.50 10.57
CA THR A 66 19.88 -17.97 10.36
C THR A 66 20.57 -18.69 9.19
N PHE A 67 21.09 -17.90 8.26
CA PHE A 67 21.82 -18.33 7.07
C PHE A 67 23.29 -17.93 7.24
N PRO A 68 24.17 -18.81 7.76
CA PRO A 68 25.59 -18.53 7.87
C PRO A 68 26.28 -18.58 6.51
N GLY A 69 26.96 -17.51 6.11
CA GLY A 69 27.75 -17.46 4.89
C GLY A 69 28.04 -16.04 4.38
N LYS A 70 28.87 -15.97 3.34
CA LYS A 70 29.00 -14.80 2.46
C LYS A 70 28.06 -15.01 1.27
N PHE A 71 27.12 -14.10 1.07
CA PHE A 71 26.16 -14.14 -0.03
C PHE A 71 26.56 -13.13 -1.11
N VAL A 72 26.45 -13.54 -2.38
CA VAL A 72 26.82 -12.71 -3.54
C VAL A 72 25.66 -12.64 -4.51
N ALA A 73 25.16 -11.44 -4.76
CA ALA A 73 24.03 -11.12 -5.61
C ALA A 73 24.53 -10.42 -6.88
N SER A 74 24.98 -11.22 -7.86
CA SER A 74 25.71 -10.73 -9.05
C SER A 74 24.91 -10.77 -10.36
N ALA A 75 23.69 -11.30 -10.35
CA ALA A 75 22.81 -11.27 -11.51
C ALA A 75 22.15 -9.89 -11.68
N ASN A 76 21.80 -9.52 -12.90
CA ASN A 76 21.08 -8.26 -13.17
C ASN A 76 19.58 -8.51 -13.26
N GLY A 77 18.81 -7.75 -12.48
CA GLY A 77 17.39 -7.55 -12.73
C GLY A 77 17.15 -6.54 -13.84
N THR A 78 15.91 -6.06 -13.93
CA THR A 78 15.52 -4.92 -14.78
C THR A 78 14.49 -4.07 -14.04
N SER A 79 14.29 -2.81 -14.45
CA SER A 79 13.26 -1.94 -13.87
C SER A 79 11.84 -2.54 -13.91
N ALA A 80 11.54 -3.38 -14.89
CA ALA A 80 10.27 -4.09 -15.00
C ALA A 80 10.22 -5.44 -14.23
N ASN A 81 11.39 -6.05 -14.00
CA ASN A 81 11.53 -7.36 -13.35
C ASN A 81 12.79 -7.35 -12.45
N PRO A 82 12.73 -6.73 -11.26
CA PRO A 82 13.84 -6.76 -10.31
C PRO A 82 14.03 -8.17 -9.73
N ILE A 83 15.20 -8.45 -9.17
CA ILE A 83 15.47 -9.71 -8.45
C ILE A 83 15.26 -9.46 -6.96
N THR A 84 14.41 -10.25 -6.31
CA THR A 84 14.00 -10.00 -4.92
C THR A 84 14.58 -11.03 -3.95
N ILE A 85 15.21 -10.57 -2.86
CA ILE A 85 15.46 -11.33 -1.64
C ILE A 85 14.48 -10.81 -0.59
N GLN A 86 13.68 -11.69 0.02
CA GLN A 86 12.68 -11.29 1.03
C GLN A 86 12.55 -12.27 2.18
N SER A 87 12.02 -11.82 3.32
CA SER A 87 11.51 -12.69 4.38
C SER A 87 10.23 -12.11 5.02
N ASP A 88 9.72 -12.77 6.05
CA ASP A 88 8.61 -12.28 6.85
C ASP A 88 9.04 -11.08 7.71
N ASN A 89 8.28 -9.98 7.70
CA ASN A 89 8.66 -8.76 8.43
C ASN A 89 8.55 -8.90 9.96
N SER A 90 7.63 -9.72 10.45
CA SER A 90 7.44 -9.97 11.89
C SER A 90 8.48 -10.92 12.47
N ASN A 91 9.09 -11.77 11.64
CA ASN A 91 10.10 -12.74 12.02
C ASN A 91 11.17 -12.86 10.92
N LYS A 92 11.95 -11.79 10.72
CA LYS A 92 12.95 -11.66 9.65
C LYS A 92 14.00 -12.77 9.70
N ALA A 93 14.28 -13.39 8.56
CA ALA A 93 15.47 -14.23 8.36
C ALA A 93 16.77 -13.43 8.63
N ILE A 94 17.80 -14.12 9.11
CA ILE A 94 19.09 -13.55 9.50
C ILE A 94 20.18 -14.04 8.54
N LEU A 95 20.83 -13.13 7.82
CA LEU A 95 22.07 -13.41 7.10
C LEU A 95 23.26 -13.14 8.06
N ASP A 96 24.13 -14.12 8.25
CA ASP A 96 25.23 -14.08 9.23
C ASP A 96 26.57 -14.33 8.54
N GLY A 97 27.48 -13.35 8.56
CA GLY A 97 28.78 -13.43 7.90
C GLY A 97 29.85 -14.31 8.57
N GLY A 98 29.58 -14.83 9.78
CA GLY A 98 30.46 -15.74 10.52
C GLY A 98 31.62 -15.09 11.27
N GLY A 99 31.64 -13.77 11.44
CA GLY A 99 32.59 -13.05 12.31
C GLY A 99 32.76 -11.58 11.93
N THR A 100 32.76 -10.68 12.90
CA THR A 100 32.97 -9.23 12.70
C THR A 100 34.34 -8.86 12.10
N ASP A 101 35.30 -9.78 12.05
CA ASP A 101 36.60 -9.61 11.39
C ASP A 101 36.64 -10.16 9.94
N LYS A 102 35.53 -10.74 9.44
CA LYS A 102 35.49 -11.50 8.17
C LYS A 102 34.53 -10.93 7.14
N ASN A 103 34.99 -10.90 5.88
CA ASN A 103 34.16 -10.81 4.68
C ASN A 103 33.13 -9.67 4.67
N TYR A 104 32.09 -9.83 3.85
CA TYR A 104 30.86 -9.06 3.87
C TYR A 104 29.71 -10.07 3.97
N THR A 105 28.61 -9.74 4.64
CA THR A 105 27.46 -10.65 4.72
C THR A 105 26.77 -10.77 3.36
N LEU A 106 26.44 -9.62 2.75
CA LEU A 106 25.83 -9.54 1.41
C LEU A 106 26.67 -8.64 0.50
N HIS A 107 27.03 -9.15 -0.67
CA HIS A 107 27.77 -8.44 -1.71
C HIS A 107 26.91 -8.36 -2.97
N ILE A 108 26.44 -7.17 -3.33
CA ILE A 108 25.61 -6.94 -4.51
C ILE A 108 26.52 -6.35 -5.60
N THR A 109 26.53 -6.96 -6.78
CA THR A 109 27.33 -6.50 -7.94
C THR A 109 26.53 -6.51 -9.24
N GLY A 110 25.22 -6.65 -9.15
CA GLY A 110 24.30 -6.58 -10.27
C GLY A 110 23.20 -5.55 -9.99
N ASP A 111 22.56 -5.08 -11.06
CA ASP A 111 21.56 -4.02 -11.00
C ASP A 111 20.16 -4.54 -10.62
N TYR A 112 19.28 -3.65 -10.16
CA TYR A 112 17.86 -3.90 -9.90
C TYR A 112 17.58 -5.06 -8.93
N TRP A 113 18.30 -5.09 -7.80
CA TRP A 113 17.93 -5.95 -6.68
C TRP A 113 16.93 -5.27 -5.74
N VAL A 114 16.04 -6.05 -5.15
CA VAL A 114 15.22 -5.66 -4.00
C VAL A 114 15.59 -6.58 -2.84
N VAL A 115 16.07 -6.03 -1.73
CA VAL A 115 16.41 -6.78 -0.52
C VAL A 115 15.52 -6.24 0.60
N GLN A 116 14.54 -7.05 1.02
CA GLN A 116 13.51 -6.59 1.94
C GLN A 116 13.27 -7.50 3.14
N ASN A 117 12.90 -6.92 4.29
CA ASN A 117 12.51 -7.64 5.50
C ASN A 117 13.55 -8.67 6.01
N VAL A 118 14.84 -8.35 5.95
CA VAL A 118 15.93 -9.25 6.39
C VAL A 118 16.84 -8.60 7.42
N LYS A 119 17.39 -9.43 8.32
CA LYS A 119 18.46 -9.07 9.26
C LYS A 119 19.82 -9.41 8.63
N ILE A 120 20.80 -8.54 8.77
CA ILE A 120 22.18 -8.69 8.27
C ILE A 120 23.13 -8.47 9.44
N THR A 121 24.01 -9.44 9.74
CA THR A 121 24.85 -9.37 10.93
C THR A 121 26.20 -10.09 10.82
N ASN A 122 27.07 -9.84 11.80
CA ASN A 122 28.26 -10.63 12.12
C ASN A 122 29.24 -10.78 10.95
N ALA A 123 29.61 -9.66 10.34
CA ALA A 123 30.62 -9.56 9.29
C ALA A 123 31.52 -8.35 9.51
N LYS A 124 32.63 -8.31 8.78
CA LYS A 124 33.46 -7.11 8.69
C LYS A 124 32.72 -5.94 8.04
N LYS A 125 31.92 -6.19 7.00
CA LYS A 125 30.99 -5.20 6.40
C LYS A 125 29.60 -5.83 6.24
N GLY A 126 28.52 -5.08 6.42
CA GLY A 126 27.17 -5.64 6.32
C GLY A 126 26.76 -5.94 4.88
N ILE A 127 26.35 -4.90 4.17
CA ILE A 127 25.96 -4.91 2.75
C ILE A 127 26.94 -4.05 1.97
N VAL A 128 27.59 -4.62 0.94
CA VAL A 128 28.47 -3.88 0.03
C VAL A 128 27.87 -3.94 -1.37
N LEU A 129 27.74 -2.78 -2.01
CA LEU A 129 27.37 -2.63 -3.41
C LEU A 129 28.63 -2.20 -4.18
N ASP A 130 29.07 -3.00 -5.14
CA ASP A 130 30.17 -2.65 -6.07
C ASP A 130 29.62 -2.65 -7.50
N ASN A 131 29.61 -1.50 -8.17
CA ASN A 131 29.01 -1.29 -9.49
C ASN A 131 27.57 -1.87 -9.61
N ALA A 132 26.77 -1.71 -8.56
CA ALA A 132 25.37 -2.14 -8.52
C ALA A 132 24.44 -0.92 -8.47
N ASN A 133 23.46 -0.87 -9.37
CA ASN A 133 22.60 0.29 -9.57
C ASN A 133 21.13 -0.07 -9.40
N TYR A 134 20.30 0.94 -9.07
CA TYR A 134 18.84 0.77 -8.91
C TYR A 134 18.44 -0.32 -7.89
N THR A 135 19.31 -0.60 -6.91
CA THR A 135 19.04 -1.54 -5.82
C THR A 135 18.24 -0.88 -4.71
N LEU A 136 17.19 -1.54 -4.25
CA LEU A 136 16.37 -1.15 -3.11
C LEU A 136 16.66 -2.04 -1.90
N LEU A 137 17.08 -1.43 -0.80
CA LEU A 137 17.16 -2.04 0.52
C LEU A 137 15.99 -1.51 1.37
N ASP A 138 14.96 -2.32 1.63
CA ASP A 138 13.75 -1.87 2.35
C ASP A 138 13.52 -2.67 3.64
N GLN A 139 13.31 -1.98 4.76
CA GLN A 139 13.05 -2.63 6.05
C GLN A 139 14.13 -3.67 6.42
N VAL A 140 15.38 -3.42 6.05
CA VAL A 140 16.51 -4.25 6.48
C VAL A 140 16.96 -3.84 7.89
N GLU A 141 17.59 -4.78 8.60
CA GLU A 141 18.17 -4.50 9.92
C GLU A 141 19.63 -4.94 9.92
N VAL A 142 20.56 -3.99 9.95
CA VAL A 142 22.00 -4.24 9.83
C VAL A 142 22.68 -3.96 11.16
N TYR A 143 23.26 -4.98 11.79
CA TYR A 143 23.79 -4.85 13.15
C TYR A 143 24.96 -5.78 13.48
N HIS A 144 25.74 -5.41 14.51
CA HIS A 144 26.94 -6.14 14.94
C HIS A 144 27.93 -6.36 13.79
N ILE A 145 28.45 -5.26 13.26
CA ILE A 145 29.35 -5.21 12.11
C ILE A 145 30.73 -4.68 12.55
N GLY A 146 31.82 -5.20 11.96
CA GLY A 146 33.19 -4.87 12.35
C GLY A 146 33.69 -3.50 11.91
N GLU A 147 33.34 -3.12 10.69
CA GLU A 147 33.49 -1.82 10.06
C GLU A 147 32.07 -1.28 9.73
N GLU A 148 31.80 -0.84 8.51
CA GLU A 148 30.59 -0.15 8.09
C GLU A 148 29.42 -1.08 7.72
N ALA A 149 28.19 -0.66 8.04
CA ALA A 149 26.99 -1.46 7.81
C ALA A 149 26.58 -1.53 6.33
N VAL A 150 26.50 -0.40 5.64
CA VAL A 150 26.14 -0.34 4.21
C VAL A 150 27.15 0.50 3.44
N HIS A 151 27.67 0.00 2.32
CA HIS A 151 28.64 0.71 1.50
C HIS A 151 28.20 0.72 0.03
N TYR A 152 27.87 1.90 -0.51
CA TYR A 152 27.74 2.13 -1.95
C TYR A 152 29.11 2.46 -2.52
N ARG A 153 29.66 1.61 -3.39
CA ARG A 153 31.04 1.73 -3.88
C ARG A 153 31.13 1.45 -5.38
N ASP A 154 32.27 1.82 -5.97
CA ASP A 154 32.65 1.41 -7.32
C ASP A 154 31.59 1.74 -8.36
N GLY A 155 31.10 2.99 -8.36
CA GLY A 155 30.10 3.46 -9.32
C GLY A 155 28.64 3.14 -8.96
N SER A 156 28.37 2.47 -7.83
CA SER A 156 27.01 2.08 -7.43
C SER A 156 26.09 3.29 -7.26
N SER A 157 25.16 3.49 -8.21
CA SER A 157 24.36 4.71 -8.33
C SER A 157 22.85 4.44 -8.36
N TYR A 158 22.04 5.45 -8.06
CA TYR A 158 20.56 5.37 -8.03
C TYR A 158 19.99 4.28 -7.10
N ASN A 159 20.74 3.88 -6.07
CA ASN A 159 20.27 2.91 -5.09
C ASN A 159 19.48 3.61 -3.98
N THR A 160 18.67 2.86 -3.24
CA THR A 160 17.92 3.36 -2.09
C THR A 160 18.08 2.44 -0.89
N ILE A 161 18.32 2.99 0.29
CA ILE A 161 18.05 2.32 1.57
C ILE A 161 16.95 3.07 2.32
N GLN A 162 15.90 2.34 2.69
CA GLN A 162 14.73 2.91 3.31
C GLN A 162 14.10 2.08 4.42
N ASN A 163 13.40 2.75 5.34
CA ASN A 163 12.62 2.14 6.42
C ASN A 163 13.41 1.16 7.30
N SER A 164 14.75 1.27 7.29
CA SER A 164 15.68 0.28 7.81
C SER A 164 16.29 0.72 9.14
N TYR A 165 16.89 -0.23 9.85
CA TYR A 165 17.52 0.00 11.15
C TYR A 165 19.00 -0.42 11.14
N ILE A 166 19.89 0.50 11.50
CA ILE A 166 21.35 0.29 11.50
C ILE A 166 21.92 0.63 12.87
N TYR A 167 22.59 -0.32 13.53
CA TYR A 167 23.17 -0.12 14.88
C TYR A 167 24.39 -1.03 15.12
N ASP A 168 25.15 -0.81 16.19
CA ASP A 168 26.32 -1.64 16.57
C ASP A 168 27.31 -1.93 15.41
N THR A 169 27.76 -0.89 14.69
CA THR A 169 28.81 -0.98 13.66
C THR A 169 30.19 -0.72 14.26
N GLY A 170 31.28 -0.78 13.47
CA GLY A 170 32.64 -0.45 13.93
C GLY A 170 33.14 -1.28 15.11
N THR A 171 32.58 -2.47 15.35
CA THR A 171 32.87 -3.32 16.52
C THR A 171 34.30 -3.86 16.55
N VAL A 172 34.99 -3.85 15.41
CA VAL A 172 36.41 -4.22 15.27
C VAL A 172 37.27 -2.98 15.02
N ASN A 173 36.81 -2.06 14.16
CA ASN A 173 37.53 -0.83 13.85
C ASN A 173 36.57 0.38 13.90
N PRO A 174 36.48 1.08 15.04
CA PRO A 174 35.59 2.23 15.22
C PRO A 174 35.74 3.34 14.18
N GLN A 175 36.92 3.46 13.57
CA GLN A 175 37.26 4.53 12.61
C GLN A 175 36.72 4.28 11.18
N TYR A 176 36.29 3.05 10.91
CA TYR A 176 35.55 2.65 9.69
C TYR A 176 34.19 2.11 10.12
N GLY A 177 33.61 2.67 11.18
CA GLY A 177 32.38 2.19 11.81
C GLY A 177 31.15 2.94 11.34
N GLU A 178 31.08 3.34 10.07
CA GLU A 178 30.00 4.17 9.54
C GLU A 178 28.67 3.38 9.46
N GLY A 179 27.55 4.08 9.57
CA GLY A 179 26.23 3.48 9.32
C GLY A 179 26.03 3.22 7.82
N VAL A 180 26.10 4.28 7.02
CA VAL A 180 26.11 4.21 5.56
C VAL A 180 27.32 4.97 5.00
N TYR A 181 28.07 4.34 4.11
CA TYR A 181 29.24 4.90 3.45
C TYR A 181 28.93 5.05 1.95
N VAL A 182 29.06 6.27 1.41
CA VAL A 182 28.74 6.57 0.00
C VAL A 182 30.01 6.97 -0.74
N GLY A 183 30.41 6.19 -1.73
CA GLY A 183 31.54 6.47 -2.61
C GLY A 183 32.87 5.88 -2.14
N SER A 184 33.96 6.62 -2.33
CA SER A 184 35.29 6.17 -1.92
C SER A 184 36.23 7.35 -1.73
N ASP A 185 37.07 7.27 -0.69
CA ASP A 185 38.17 8.20 -0.45
C ASP A 185 39.03 8.40 -1.71
N VAL A 186 39.53 9.61 -1.94
CA VAL A 186 40.32 9.99 -3.13
C VAL A 186 41.53 9.09 -3.37
N GLY A 187 42.14 8.54 -2.31
CA GLY A 187 43.23 7.55 -2.40
C GLY A 187 42.80 6.17 -2.92
N LYS A 188 41.50 5.94 -3.14
CA LYS A 188 40.89 4.71 -3.68
C LYS A 188 40.31 4.86 -5.08
N TRP A 189 40.27 6.06 -5.66
CA TRP A 189 39.78 6.28 -7.03
C TRP A 189 40.58 5.56 -8.13
N GLY A 190 41.79 5.08 -7.82
CA GLY A 190 42.57 4.18 -8.69
C GLY A 190 42.20 2.69 -8.57
N SER A 191 41.22 2.35 -7.74
CA SER A 191 40.75 0.98 -7.46
C SER A 191 39.24 0.82 -7.57
N PHE A 192 38.47 1.90 -7.33
CA PHE A 192 37.02 1.94 -7.45
C PHE A 192 36.61 3.19 -8.23
N ILE A 193 35.59 3.06 -9.08
CA ILE A 193 34.88 4.18 -9.72
C ILE A 193 34.31 5.07 -8.63
N LYS A 194 34.56 6.39 -8.73
CA LYS A 194 34.22 7.34 -7.67
C LYS A 194 32.78 7.86 -7.79
N GLU A 195 32.28 7.93 -9.02
CA GLU A 195 30.96 8.42 -9.45
C GLU A 195 29.84 7.54 -8.87
N THR A 196 29.54 7.74 -7.59
CA THR A 196 28.65 6.89 -6.78
C THR A 196 27.40 7.71 -6.46
N ASP A 197 26.62 7.96 -7.51
CA ASP A 197 25.76 9.13 -7.62
C ASP A 197 24.29 8.82 -7.33
N HIS A 198 23.54 9.85 -6.91
CA HIS A 198 22.08 9.80 -6.77
C HIS A 198 21.55 8.68 -5.87
N ASN A 199 22.34 8.24 -4.90
CA ASN A 199 21.90 7.28 -3.89
C ASN A 199 21.00 7.98 -2.85
N VAL A 200 19.97 7.28 -2.38
CA VAL A 200 18.95 7.79 -1.46
C VAL A 200 18.98 7.02 -0.15
N ILE A 201 19.07 7.72 0.97
CA ILE A 201 19.06 7.17 2.34
C ILE A 201 17.87 7.81 3.03
N GLN A 202 16.72 7.10 3.11
CA GLN A 202 15.46 7.71 3.56
C GLN A 202 14.73 6.97 4.68
N ASN A 203 14.14 7.69 5.64
CA ASN A 203 13.26 7.13 6.68
C ASN A 203 13.89 5.98 7.52
N ASN A 204 15.22 5.97 7.67
CA ASN A 204 15.94 4.97 8.45
C ASN A 204 16.15 5.41 9.89
N VAL A 205 16.39 4.47 10.80
CA VAL A 205 16.96 4.73 12.13
C VAL A 205 18.42 4.28 12.10
N ILE A 206 19.35 5.15 12.49
CA ILE A 206 20.79 4.87 12.49
C ILE A 206 21.38 5.23 13.85
N GLY A 207 22.04 4.27 14.50
CA GLY A 207 22.42 4.30 15.91
C GLY A 207 21.40 3.54 16.79
N PRO A 208 21.75 3.22 18.05
CA PRO A 208 22.97 3.60 18.75
C PRO A 208 24.19 2.76 18.31
N ASN A 209 25.35 3.11 18.87
CA ASN A 209 26.63 2.42 18.72
C ASN A 209 27.15 2.30 17.29
N VAL A 210 26.68 3.16 16.37
CA VAL A 210 27.42 3.46 15.15
C VAL A 210 28.67 4.25 15.58
N ARG A 211 29.85 3.80 15.17
CA ARG A 211 31.12 4.22 15.82
C ARG A 211 31.86 5.31 15.08
N ALA A 212 31.69 5.40 13.77
CA ALA A 212 32.04 6.58 12.99
C ALA A 212 30.76 7.43 12.79
N GLU A 213 30.69 8.23 11.73
CA GLU A 213 29.50 8.97 11.33
C GLU A 213 28.31 8.02 11.06
N SER A 214 27.08 8.51 11.31
CA SER A 214 25.86 7.79 10.90
C SER A 214 25.82 7.61 9.39
N ILE A 215 26.22 8.64 8.64
CA ILE A 215 26.38 8.61 7.18
C ILE A 215 27.66 9.36 6.81
N ASP A 216 28.51 8.76 5.99
CA ASP A 216 29.67 9.45 5.41
C ASP A 216 29.57 9.46 3.87
N ILE A 217 29.44 10.67 3.29
CA ILE A 217 29.36 10.90 1.85
C ILE A 217 30.75 11.34 1.37
N LYS A 218 31.44 10.50 0.59
CA LYS A 218 32.79 10.78 0.08
C LYS A 218 32.81 11.77 -1.08
N GLU A 219 33.94 12.43 -1.22
CA GLU A 219 34.36 13.05 -2.47
C GLU A 219 34.30 12.04 -3.62
N GLY A 220 33.75 12.46 -4.77
CA GLY A 220 33.44 11.57 -5.89
C GLY A 220 31.94 11.31 -6.07
N ALA A 221 31.16 11.32 -4.98
CA ALA A 221 29.71 11.16 -5.04
C ALA A 221 28.97 12.49 -5.23
N THR A 222 27.96 12.49 -6.10
CA THR A 222 27.08 13.64 -6.37
C THR A 222 25.62 13.30 -6.12
N GLY A 223 24.80 14.31 -5.78
CA GLY A 223 23.34 14.17 -5.76
C GLY A 223 22.79 13.18 -4.72
N THR A 224 23.55 12.86 -3.67
CA THR A 224 23.12 11.96 -2.60
C THR A 224 22.00 12.61 -1.79
N ILE A 225 20.90 11.90 -1.57
CA ILE A 225 19.76 12.38 -0.78
C ILE A 225 19.72 11.65 0.56
N VAL A 226 19.63 12.41 1.65
CA VAL A 226 19.48 11.91 3.02
C VAL A 226 18.25 12.55 3.64
N GLU A 227 17.17 11.79 3.82
CA GLU A 227 15.89 12.37 4.24
C GLU A 227 15.03 11.58 5.22
N GLY A 228 14.36 12.29 6.15
CA GLY A 228 13.46 11.67 7.13
C GLY A 228 14.11 10.67 8.11
N ASN A 229 15.45 10.56 8.12
CA ASN A 229 16.15 9.61 8.98
C ASN A 229 16.19 10.09 10.43
N THR A 230 16.29 9.17 11.37
CA THR A 230 16.56 9.45 12.79
C THR A 230 17.94 8.94 13.17
N PHE A 231 18.80 9.84 13.67
CA PHE A 231 20.15 9.52 14.15
C PHE A 231 20.19 9.47 15.68
N ASP A 232 20.59 8.34 16.25
CA ASP A 232 20.98 8.22 17.66
C ASP A 232 22.51 8.29 17.77
N GLY A 233 23.00 9.43 18.22
CA GLY A 233 24.43 9.72 18.39
C GLY A 233 25.10 8.97 19.55
N THR A 234 24.38 8.16 20.32
CA THR A 234 24.97 7.33 21.38
C THR A 234 26.03 6.41 20.78
N GLY A 235 27.28 6.50 21.25
CA GLY A 235 28.34 5.57 20.87
C GLY A 235 29.26 5.99 19.70
N ILE A 236 28.93 7.06 18.96
CA ILE A 236 29.87 7.70 18.01
C ILE A 236 31.19 8.01 18.73
N SER A 237 32.32 7.58 18.16
CA SER A 237 33.55 7.38 18.91
C SER A 237 34.56 8.54 18.85
N GLY A 238 34.42 9.48 17.90
CA GLY A 238 35.45 10.49 17.63
C GLY A 238 36.69 9.96 16.91
N ALA A 239 36.77 8.66 16.63
CA ALA A 239 37.91 8.07 15.90
C ALA A 239 37.99 8.62 14.47
N ASN A 240 39.21 8.90 14.00
CA ASN A 240 39.46 9.47 12.66
C ASN A 240 38.63 10.74 12.33
N ALA A 241 38.34 11.56 13.34
CA ALA A 241 37.51 12.76 13.26
C ALA A 241 36.02 12.53 12.99
N ALA A 242 35.50 11.31 13.26
CA ALA A 242 34.07 11.04 13.28
C ALA A 242 33.36 11.75 14.44
N ASP A 243 33.08 13.04 14.25
CA ASP A 243 32.57 13.98 15.26
C ASP A 243 31.23 14.64 14.85
N SER A 244 30.49 14.03 13.92
CA SER A 244 29.15 14.45 13.49
C SER A 244 28.22 13.28 13.15
N PHE A 245 26.92 13.56 12.95
CA PHE A 245 26.00 12.54 12.39
C PHE A 245 26.28 12.28 10.91
N ILE A 246 26.59 13.35 10.16
CA ILE A 246 26.90 13.27 8.73
C ILE A 246 28.13 14.14 8.41
N ASP A 247 29.12 13.56 7.74
CA ASP A 247 30.17 14.32 7.04
C ASP A 247 29.96 14.24 5.52
N ILE A 248 30.00 15.40 4.86
CA ILE A 248 29.64 15.59 3.47
C ILE A 248 30.85 16.09 2.70
N LYS A 249 31.51 15.16 2.02
CA LYS A 249 32.63 15.42 1.10
C LYS A 249 32.22 15.33 -0.37
N GLY A 250 31.01 14.84 -0.65
CA GLY A 250 30.37 14.86 -1.97
C GLY A 250 29.86 16.24 -2.40
N ASN A 251 29.30 16.31 -3.61
CA ASN A 251 28.66 17.52 -4.15
C ASN A 251 27.14 17.36 -4.31
N ASP A 252 26.45 18.48 -4.45
CA ASP A 252 25.04 18.58 -4.84
C ASP A 252 24.10 17.70 -3.98
N SER A 253 24.50 17.40 -2.74
CA SER A 253 23.78 16.48 -1.85
C SER A 253 22.68 17.20 -1.08
N ILE A 254 21.57 16.50 -0.82
CA ILE A 254 20.37 17.06 -0.19
C ILE A 254 20.14 16.37 1.16
N ILE A 255 20.26 17.11 2.25
CA ILE A 255 20.11 16.62 3.63
C ILE A 255 18.88 17.30 4.25
N ARG A 256 17.75 16.59 4.36
CA ARG A 256 16.49 17.22 4.74
C ARG A 256 15.55 16.41 5.64
N TYR A 257 14.75 17.09 6.45
CA TYR A 257 13.74 16.46 7.33
C TYR A 257 14.29 15.41 8.32
N ASN A 258 15.61 15.31 8.51
CA ASN A 258 16.20 14.34 9.43
C ASN A 258 16.11 14.82 10.88
N ILE A 259 16.08 13.87 11.81
CA ILE A 259 16.11 14.11 13.26
C ILE A 259 17.43 13.59 13.83
N GLY A 260 18.18 14.40 14.57
CA GLY A 260 19.45 13.98 15.18
C GLY A 260 19.47 14.17 16.69
N TYR A 261 19.72 13.09 17.45
CA TYR A 261 19.84 13.13 18.91
C TYR A 261 21.28 12.88 19.34
N ARG A 262 21.95 13.89 19.92
CA ARG A 262 23.35 13.74 20.37
C ARG A 262 23.48 12.86 21.61
N ASN A 263 22.40 12.75 22.40
CA ASN A 263 22.31 11.91 23.59
C ASN A 263 23.50 12.09 24.55
N ASN A 264 23.87 13.35 24.77
CA ASN A 264 25.01 13.81 25.58
C ASN A 264 26.40 13.28 25.16
N ASN A 265 26.54 12.62 23.99
CA ASN A 265 27.82 12.08 23.54
C ASN A 265 28.84 13.19 23.29
N ALA A 266 29.86 13.26 24.14
CA ALA A 266 30.91 14.28 24.10
C ALA A 266 31.70 14.32 22.80
N ASN A 267 31.80 13.19 22.08
CA ASN A 267 32.58 13.07 20.84
C ASN A 267 31.92 13.77 19.64
N ILE A 268 30.61 14.00 19.69
CA ILE A 268 29.89 14.70 18.61
C ILE A 268 30.06 16.21 18.84
N ASN A 269 30.77 16.85 17.93
CA ASN A 269 31.03 18.29 17.91
C ASN A 269 29.91 19.04 17.19
N ASP A 270 29.50 18.58 16.00
CA ASP A 270 28.50 19.23 15.15
C ASP A 270 27.44 18.22 14.69
N ALA A 271 26.27 18.67 14.21
CA ALA A 271 25.28 17.75 13.63
C ALA A 271 25.69 17.30 12.22
N PHE A 272 25.95 18.27 11.33
CA PHE A 272 26.32 18.04 9.94
C PHE A 272 27.59 18.83 9.59
N GLN A 273 28.47 18.23 8.80
CA GLN A 273 29.71 18.86 8.35
C GLN A 273 29.86 18.79 6.85
N THR A 274 30.59 19.75 6.27
CA THR A 274 31.09 19.63 4.90
C THR A 274 32.61 19.78 4.87
N ASN A 275 33.28 18.99 4.04
CA ASN A 275 34.73 18.96 3.92
C ASN A 275 35.18 18.81 2.45
N GLU A 276 36.25 19.50 2.06
CA GLU A 276 36.88 19.35 0.75
C GLU A 276 38.13 18.46 0.88
N LYS A 277 37.98 17.14 0.63
CA LYS A 277 39.13 16.21 0.63
C LYS A 277 39.90 16.20 -0.69
N SER A 278 39.26 16.59 -1.78
CA SER A 278 39.83 16.69 -3.12
C SER A 278 39.31 17.97 -3.80
N PRO A 279 40.15 18.73 -4.53
CA PRO A 279 39.72 19.99 -5.13
C PRO A 279 38.44 19.89 -5.96
N GLY A 280 37.47 20.77 -5.68
CA GLY A 280 36.16 20.81 -6.34
C GLY A 280 35.09 19.90 -5.74
N TRP A 281 35.33 19.33 -4.55
CA TRP A 281 34.38 18.48 -3.82
C TRP A 281 33.97 19.07 -2.46
N GLY A 282 32.77 18.75 -1.97
CA GLY A 282 32.17 19.35 -0.77
C GLY A 282 31.25 20.55 -1.05
N TYR A 283 30.86 20.79 -2.31
CA TYR A 283 30.13 22.00 -2.75
C TYR A 283 28.65 21.75 -3.10
N ASN A 284 27.87 22.83 -3.07
CA ASN A 284 26.45 22.88 -3.45
C ASN A 284 25.53 21.98 -2.60
N ASN A 285 25.90 21.72 -1.35
CA ASN A 285 25.13 20.81 -0.49
C ASN A 285 23.97 21.55 0.18
N ASP A 286 22.73 21.11 -0.06
CA ASP A 286 21.51 21.71 0.48
C ASP A 286 21.11 21.02 1.79
N ILE A 287 21.13 21.74 2.91
CA ILE A 287 20.88 21.18 4.25
C ILE A 287 19.73 21.96 4.91
N TYR A 288 18.50 21.41 4.89
CA TYR A 288 17.30 22.14 5.30
C TYR A 288 16.23 21.34 6.05
N GLN A 289 15.45 22.03 6.89
CA GLN A 289 14.33 21.44 7.65
C GLN A 289 14.71 20.23 8.54
N ASN A 290 15.98 20.07 8.90
CA ASN A 290 16.42 19.06 9.87
C ASN A 290 16.18 19.55 11.31
N THR A 291 15.97 18.63 12.25
CA THR A 291 15.74 18.92 13.67
C THR A 291 16.80 18.22 14.52
N VAL A 292 17.62 18.96 15.26
CA VAL A 292 18.72 18.36 16.03
C VAL A 292 18.68 18.74 17.50
N ASP A 293 18.75 17.75 18.40
CA ASP A 293 19.04 17.96 19.82
C ASP A 293 20.51 17.69 20.08
N LEU A 294 21.28 18.77 20.27
CA LEU A 294 22.71 18.74 20.53
C LEU A 294 23.05 18.79 22.03
N ASN A 295 22.07 18.89 22.94
CA ASN A 295 22.23 18.94 24.41
C ASN A 295 23.29 19.95 24.96
N ASN A 296 23.85 20.80 24.10
CA ASN A 296 24.90 21.78 24.38
C ASN A 296 24.59 23.08 23.60
N THR A 297 25.36 24.14 23.75
CA THR A 297 25.17 25.40 22.99
C THR A 297 26.26 25.66 21.94
N THR A 298 27.39 24.95 21.98
CA THR A 298 28.61 25.25 21.23
C THR A 298 28.74 24.50 19.90
N GLY A 299 28.13 23.32 19.77
CA GLY A 299 28.14 22.55 18.52
C GLY A 299 27.24 23.16 17.45
N TYR A 300 27.67 23.17 16.19
CA TYR A 300 26.89 23.73 15.09
C TYR A 300 25.88 22.72 14.55
N VAL A 301 24.78 23.21 13.97
CA VAL A 301 23.90 22.39 13.11
C VAL A 301 24.59 22.09 11.79
N VAL A 302 25.24 23.10 11.18
CA VAL A 302 26.07 22.93 9.98
C VAL A 302 27.42 23.61 10.17
N ASN A 303 28.51 22.84 10.08
CA ASN A 303 29.88 23.34 10.08
C ASN A 303 30.53 23.07 8.71
N VAL A 304 30.56 24.09 7.86
CA VAL A 304 31.28 24.05 6.58
C VAL A 304 32.77 24.24 6.87
N LYS A 305 33.46 23.13 7.18
CA LYS A 305 34.92 23.11 7.41
C LYS A 305 35.66 23.46 6.11
N ALA A 306 35.16 22.97 4.97
CA ALA A 306 35.48 23.44 3.61
C ALA A 306 34.34 23.08 2.63
N GLY A 307 34.40 23.56 1.39
CA GLY A 307 33.32 23.41 0.40
C GLY A 307 32.25 24.51 0.51
N SER A 308 30.99 24.18 0.25
CA SER A 308 29.85 25.09 0.43
C SER A 308 28.55 24.38 0.79
N ALA A 309 27.71 25.05 1.58
CA ALA A 309 26.36 24.59 1.88
C ALA A 309 25.31 25.70 1.76
N THR A 310 24.13 25.34 1.25
CA THR A 310 22.91 26.14 1.39
C THR A 310 22.15 25.64 2.61
N VAL A 311 21.63 26.53 3.45
CA VAL A 311 20.83 26.14 4.62
C VAL A 311 19.55 26.95 4.76
N CYS A 312 18.49 26.32 5.22
CA CYS A 312 17.37 27.03 5.84
C CYS A 312 16.46 26.14 6.70
N ASN A 313 15.66 26.76 7.55
CA ASN A 313 14.61 26.13 8.37
C ASN A 313 15.06 24.91 9.22
N ASN A 314 16.36 24.68 9.41
CA ASN A 314 16.84 23.71 10.40
C ASN A 314 16.53 24.22 11.81
N THR A 315 16.20 23.32 12.72
CA THR A 315 15.88 23.61 14.11
C THR A 315 16.89 22.92 15.05
N ARG A 316 17.15 23.54 16.19
CA ARG A 316 18.17 23.12 17.16
C ARG A 316 17.63 23.21 18.59
N THR A 317 17.83 22.14 19.36
CA THR A 317 17.58 22.10 20.80
C THR A 317 18.89 21.81 21.54
N PRO A 318 19.18 22.47 22.68
CA PRO A 318 18.67 23.79 23.04
C PRO A 318 19.06 24.85 21.98
N SER A 319 18.66 26.11 22.17
CA SER A 319 19.19 27.20 21.34
C SER A 319 20.72 27.32 21.49
N GLY A 320 21.42 27.60 20.39
CA GLY A 320 22.88 27.62 20.34
C GLY A 320 23.39 27.86 18.92
N ASN A 321 24.63 27.48 18.66
CA ASN A 321 25.30 27.65 17.37
C ASN A 321 24.53 26.94 16.23
N MET A 322 24.14 27.70 15.20
CA MET A 322 23.44 27.19 14.02
C MET A 322 24.42 26.84 12.91
N TYR A 323 25.09 27.83 12.31
CA TYR A 323 25.87 27.65 11.09
C TYR A 323 27.24 28.35 11.17
N THR A 324 28.26 27.77 10.53
CA THR A 324 29.59 28.40 10.35
C THR A 324 30.25 27.95 9.03
N GLY A 325 31.23 28.72 8.56
CA GLY A 325 31.93 28.50 7.30
C GLY A 325 31.22 29.13 6.08
N ALA A 326 31.44 28.57 4.89
CA ALA A 326 30.89 29.06 3.62
C ALA A 326 29.42 28.63 3.44
N VAL A 327 28.53 29.25 4.22
CA VAL A 327 27.10 28.94 4.28
C VAL A 327 26.26 30.05 3.63
N THR A 328 25.35 29.66 2.72
CA THR A 328 24.30 30.54 2.18
C THR A 328 22.98 30.28 2.91
N THR A 329 22.46 31.26 3.64
CA THR A 329 21.20 31.14 4.39
C THR A 329 20.01 31.69 3.61
N TYR A 330 18.94 30.92 3.45
CA TYR A 330 17.65 31.43 2.97
C TYR A 330 16.65 31.61 4.12
N THR A 331 15.61 32.43 3.92
CA THR A 331 14.54 32.68 4.90
C THR A 331 13.33 31.73 4.75
N SER A 332 13.26 30.98 3.65
CA SER A 332 12.24 29.96 3.39
C SER A 332 12.75 28.97 2.35
N CYS A 333 12.57 27.68 2.61
CA CYS A 333 12.89 26.59 1.68
C CYS A 333 11.60 26.11 1.01
N THR A 334 10.87 27.04 0.40
CA THR A 334 9.83 26.69 -0.59
C THR A 334 10.47 26.44 -1.95
N GLY A 335 11.50 25.59 -1.98
CA GLY A 335 11.68 24.74 -3.13
C GLY A 335 10.43 23.89 -3.19
N SER A 336 9.53 24.20 -4.14
CA SER A 336 8.44 23.27 -4.46
C SER A 336 9.09 21.91 -4.66
N ASP A 337 8.54 20.86 -4.05
CA ASP A 337 8.85 19.57 -4.63
C ASP A 337 8.35 19.60 -6.08
N THR A 338 9.17 19.10 -6.99
CA THR A 338 8.86 19.01 -8.42
C THR A 338 9.10 17.62 -8.95
N ILE A 339 9.57 16.71 -8.10
CA ILE A 339 9.71 15.30 -8.42
C ILE A 339 8.34 14.68 -8.14
N ALA A 340 7.86 13.87 -9.07
CA ALA A 340 6.59 13.17 -8.90
C ALA A 340 6.83 11.79 -8.29
N PRO A 341 5.86 11.28 -7.49
CA PRO A 341 5.92 9.91 -6.99
C PRO A 341 6.08 8.88 -8.12
N SER A 342 6.66 7.73 -7.79
CA SER A 342 6.67 6.57 -8.68
C SER A 342 5.25 6.09 -8.98
N ALA A 343 5.05 5.50 -10.17
CA ALA A 343 3.73 4.99 -10.56
C ALA A 343 3.31 3.81 -9.67
N PRO A 344 2.07 3.77 -9.14
CA PRO A 344 1.60 2.63 -8.35
C PRO A 344 1.70 1.32 -9.12
N THR A 345 2.26 0.28 -8.51
CA THR A 345 2.43 -1.05 -9.14
C THR A 345 1.48 -2.08 -8.53
N GLY A 346 1.33 -3.23 -9.17
CA GLY A 346 0.55 -4.35 -8.61
C GLY A 346 -0.96 -4.07 -8.43
N LEU A 347 -1.54 -3.11 -9.17
CA LEU A 347 -2.97 -2.82 -9.08
C LEU A 347 -3.80 -4.07 -9.43
N THR A 348 -4.65 -4.47 -8.50
CA THR A 348 -5.60 -5.58 -8.61
C THR A 348 -7.01 -5.05 -8.45
N ALA A 349 -7.96 -5.66 -9.16
CA ALA A 349 -9.39 -5.40 -9.03
C ALA A 349 -10.12 -6.73 -8.80
N THR A 350 -10.97 -6.78 -7.78
CA THR A 350 -11.69 -8.00 -7.37
C THR A 350 -13.15 -7.66 -7.13
N ALA A 351 -14.05 -8.29 -7.89
CA ALA A 351 -15.48 -8.20 -7.62
C ALA A 351 -15.81 -8.90 -6.29
N VAL A 352 -16.67 -8.25 -5.50
CA VAL A 352 -17.10 -8.73 -4.17
C VAL A 352 -18.61 -8.99 -4.13
N SER A 353 -19.36 -8.35 -5.04
CA SER A 353 -20.79 -8.58 -5.24
C SER A 353 -21.23 -8.06 -6.61
N GLY A 354 -22.52 -8.16 -6.90
CA GLY A 354 -23.15 -7.48 -8.04
C GLY A 354 -23.17 -5.95 -7.95
N SER A 355 -22.65 -5.32 -6.89
CA SER A 355 -22.58 -3.86 -6.77
C SER A 355 -21.28 -3.33 -6.16
N GLN A 356 -20.23 -4.17 -6.03
CA GLN A 356 -18.98 -3.79 -5.36
C GLN A 356 -17.74 -4.43 -6.01
N ILE A 357 -16.69 -3.63 -6.19
CA ILE A 357 -15.33 -4.06 -6.57
C ILE A 357 -14.34 -3.46 -5.56
N ASN A 358 -13.44 -4.29 -5.03
CA ASN A 358 -12.32 -3.84 -4.21
C ASN A 358 -11.04 -3.74 -5.05
N LEU A 359 -10.21 -2.75 -4.71
CA LEU A 359 -8.96 -2.41 -5.37
C LEU A 359 -7.82 -2.39 -4.36
N SER A 360 -6.68 -2.95 -4.72
CA SER A 360 -5.44 -2.89 -3.93
C SER A 360 -4.22 -2.74 -4.84
N TRP A 361 -3.20 -2.03 -4.38
CA TRP A 361 -1.94 -1.80 -5.10
C TRP A 361 -0.74 -1.77 -4.14
N ASN A 362 0.47 -1.77 -4.69
CA ASN A 362 1.69 -1.54 -3.92
C ASN A 362 1.88 -0.03 -3.71
N ALA A 363 2.47 0.35 -2.57
CA ALA A 363 2.77 1.75 -2.28
C ALA A 363 3.74 2.34 -3.32
N SER A 364 3.46 3.56 -3.74
CA SER A 364 4.42 4.40 -4.45
C SER A 364 5.44 4.96 -3.46
N THR A 365 6.62 5.24 -4.00
CA THR A 365 7.70 6.00 -3.34
C THR A 365 7.77 7.40 -3.92
N ASP A 366 8.26 8.33 -3.11
CA ASP A 366 8.45 9.73 -3.45
C ASP A 366 9.58 10.28 -2.57
N ASN A 367 10.23 11.35 -3.00
CA ASN A 367 11.34 11.97 -2.28
C ASN A 367 10.87 12.78 -1.05
N VAL A 368 9.72 13.47 -1.06
CA VAL A 368 9.20 14.08 0.19
C VAL A 368 8.20 13.16 0.87
N GLY A 369 7.39 12.45 0.10
CA GLY A 369 6.48 11.42 0.58
C GLY A 369 5.10 11.47 -0.07
N VAL A 370 4.58 10.29 -0.40
CA VAL A 370 3.25 10.12 -0.98
C VAL A 370 2.19 10.40 0.09
N THR A 371 1.34 11.40 -0.16
CA THR A 371 0.23 11.79 0.73
C THR A 371 -1.10 11.13 0.34
N GLY A 372 -1.23 10.63 -0.88
CA GLY A 372 -2.38 9.83 -1.29
C GLY A 372 -2.36 9.36 -2.74
N TYR A 373 -3.49 8.79 -3.15
CA TYR A 373 -3.69 8.10 -4.41
C TYR A 373 -5.03 8.48 -5.04
N ASP A 374 -4.99 8.94 -6.29
CA ASP A 374 -6.17 9.20 -7.10
C ASP A 374 -6.56 7.93 -7.88
N VAL A 375 -7.74 7.40 -7.56
CA VAL A 375 -8.32 6.20 -8.16
C VAL A 375 -9.28 6.61 -9.27
N TYR A 376 -9.04 6.13 -10.48
CA TYR A 376 -9.87 6.39 -11.66
C TYR A 376 -10.68 5.16 -12.04
N ARG A 377 -11.92 5.36 -12.48
CA ARG A 377 -12.82 4.33 -13.02
C ARG A 377 -13.30 4.74 -14.41
N ASN A 378 -13.12 3.86 -15.40
CA ASN A 378 -13.49 4.08 -16.80
C ASN A 378 -12.99 5.45 -17.33
N GLY A 379 -11.77 5.85 -16.94
CA GLY A 379 -11.15 7.13 -17.30
C GLY A 379 -11.54 8.35 -16.45
N THR A 380 -12.53 8.26 -15.57
CA THR A 380 -13.00 9.37 -14.71
C THR A 380 -12.47 9.20 -13.28
N LEU A 381 -12.06 10.29 -12.61
CA LEU A 381 -11.66 10.23 -11.21
C LEU A 381 -12.85 9.76 -10.35
N LEU A 382 -12.65 8.68 -9.60
CA LEU A 382 -13.64 8.13 -8.67
C LEU A 382 -13.50 8.79 -7.29
N LYS A 383 -12.27 8.80 -6.75
CA LYS A 383 -11.92 9.39 -5.44
C LYS A 383 -10.41 9.40 -5.20
N ASN A 384 -10.00 10.19 -4.21
CA ASN A 384 -8.69 10.11 -3.58
C ASN A 384 -8.74 9.22 -2.31
N VAL A 385 -7.65 8.52 -1.99
CA VAL A 385 -7.44 7.79 -0.72
C VAL A 385 -5.99 7.93 -0.25
N ALA A 386 -5.75 7.94 1.07
CA ALA A 386 -4.39 8.02 1.62
C ALA A 386 -3.63 6.66 1.61
N GLY A 387 -4.36 5.55 1.74
CA GLY A 387 -3.79 4.20 1.76
C GLY A 387 -3.83 3.50 0.40
N THR A 388 -3.23 2.31 0.31
CA THR A 388 -3.11 1.52 -0.92
C THR A 388 -4.31 0.62 -1.25
N PHE A 389 -5.50 1.02 -0.80
CA PHE A 389 -6.75 0.26 -0.94
C PHE A 389 -7.93 1.20 -1.20
N ALA A 390 -8.84 0.76 -2.08
CA ALA A 390 -10.13 1.42 -2.30
C ALA A 390 -11.25 0.42 -2.57
N SER A 391 -12.41 0.64 -1.95
CA SER A 391 -13.64 -0.09 -2.27
C SER A 391 -14.56 0.78 -3.13
N ASP A 392 -14.95 0.31 -4.31
CA ASP A 392 -15.92 0.96 -5.18
C ASP A 392 -17.29 0.26 -5.05
N ILE A 393 -18.34 1.05 -4.82
CA ILE A 393 -19.68 0.59 -4.40
C ILE A 393 -20.78 1.29 -5.21
N GLY A 394 -21.96 0.67 -5.26
CA GLY A 394 -23.09 1.18 -6.04
C GLY A 394 -22.95 0.90 -7.54
N LEU A 395 -22.21 -0.15 -7.89
CA LEU A 395 -22.00 -0.59 -9.26
C LEU A 395 -23.23 -1.33 -9.81
N THR A 396 -23.33 -1.39 -11.14
CA THR A 396 -24.35 -2.18 -11.84
C THR A 396 -23.88 -3.63 -11.95
N ALA A 397 -24.76 -4.58 -11.64
CA ALA A 397 -24.47 -6.01 -11.77
C ALA A 397 -24.05 -6.43 -13.18
N SER A 398 -23.30 -7.54 -13.27
CA SER A 398 -22.77 -8.11 -14.52
C SER A 398 -22.05 -7.10 -15.44
N THR A 399 -21.50 -6.01 -14.89
CA THR A 399 -20.87 -4.92 -15.66
C THR A 399 -19.36 -4.91 -15.41
N THR A 400 -18.58 -4.77 -16.49
CA THR A 400 -17.12 -4.64 -16.42
C THR A 400 -16.71 -3.18 -16.20
N TYR A 401 -15.85 -2.97 -15.21
CA TYR A 401 -15.24 -1.68 -14.91
C TYR A 401 -13.73 -1.79 -15.02
N SER A 402 -13.08 -0.74 -15.54
CA SER A 402 -11.63 -0.61 -15.63
C SER A 402 -11.12 0.49 -14.71
N TYR A 403 -9.95 0.26 -14.11
CA TYR A 403 -9.37 1.09 -13.07
C TYR A 403 -7.88 1.33 -13.29
N TYR A 404 -7.41 2.53 -12.97
CA TYR A 404 -6.00 2.83 -12.80
C TYR A 404 -5.83 3.79 -11.61
N VAL A 405 -4.62 3.86 -11.06
CA VAL A 405 -4.30 4.68 -9.90
C VAL A 405 -3.09 5.56 -10.20
N LYS A 406 -3.09 6.79 -9.69
CA LYS A 406 -1.91 7.67 -9.62
C LYS A 406 -1.59 7.97 -8.16
N ALA A 407 -0.32 8.16 -7.82
CA ALA A 407 0.12 8.68 -6.53
C ALA A 407 0.29 10.21 -6.57
N LYS A 408 0.17 10.84 -5.40
CA LYS A 408 0.35 12.27 -5.14
C LYS A 408 1.19 12.51 -3.90
N ASP A 409 2.07 13.50 -3.94
CA ASP A 409 2.91 13.95 -2.82
C ASP A 409 2.25 15.11 -2.05
N ALA A 410 3.01 15.80 -1.18
CA ALA A 410 2.54 16.99 -0.46
C ALA A 410 2.52 18.28 -1.31
N ALA A 411 3.19 18.30 -2.47
CA ALA A 411 3.25 19.43 -3.39
C ALA A 411 2.21 19.35 -4.53
N ASN A 412 1.47 18.25 -4.63
CA ASN A 412 0.57 17.85 -5.72
C ASN A 412 1.27 17.46 -7.04
N ASN A 413 2.52 16.98 -7.00
CA ASN A 413 3.08 16.28 -8.16
C ASN A 413 2.34 14.94 -8.36
N GLU A 414 1.97 14.64 -9.60
CA GLU A 414 1.24 13.41 -9.96
C GLU A 414 2.17 12.40 -10.62
N SER A 415 2.13 11.15 -10.14
CA SER A 415 2.81 10.04 -10.80
C SER A 415 2.26 9.78 -12.21
N ALA A 416 3.03 9.04 -13.01
CA ALA A 416 2.45 8.30 -14.12
C ALA A 416 1.39 7.30 -13.60
N ALA A 417 0.40 6.96 -14.43
CA ALA A 417 -0.65 6.02 -14.05
C ALA A 417 -0.12 4.59 -13.90
N SER A 418 -0.71 3.83 -12.99
CA SER A 418 -0.52 2.38 -12.89
C SER A 418 -0.92 1.66 -14.18
N ALA A 419 -0.51 0.39 -14.31
CA ALA A 419 -1.19 -0.52 -15.23
C ALA A 419 -2.70 -0.57 -14.92
N THR A 420 -3.53 -0.75 -15.95
CA THR A 420 -4.98 -0.82 -15.80
C THR A 420 -5.40 -2.21 -15.32
N ALA A 421 -6.16 -2.28 -14.22
CA ALA A 421 -6.86 -3.48 -13.77
C ALA A 421 -8.33 -3.40 -14.18
N SER A 422 -8.99 -4.53 -14.42
CA SER A 422 -10.43 -4.57 -14.73
C SER A 422 -11.08 -5.75 -14.02
N ALA A 423 -12.33 -5.56 -13.58
CA ALA A 423 -13.15 -6.61 -13.01
C ALA A 423 -14.61 -6.44 -13.44
N THR A 424 -15.31 -7.56 -13.58
CA THR A 424 -16.75 -7.62 -13.83
C THR A 424 -17.44 -7.90 -12.50
N THR A 425 -18.34 -7.01 -12.08
CA THR A 425 -19.20 -7.25 -10.91
C THR A 425 -19.95 -8.58 -11.08
N GLU A 426 -20.25 -9.25 -9.98
CA GLU A 426 -21.01 -10.50 -10.03
C GLU A 426 -22.41 -10.31 -10.64
N ALA A 427 -23.10 -11.42 -10.92
CA ALA A 427 -24.53 -11.35 -11.16
C ALA A 427 -25.22 -10.82 -9.91
N GLY A 428 -26.11 -9.84 -10.06
CA GLY A 428 -26.91 -9.36 -8.95
C GLY A 428 -27.82 -10.49 -8.49
N THR A 429 -27.77 -10.84 -7.20
CA THR A 429 -28.86 -11.59 -6.59
C THR A 429 -30.14 -10.78 -6.83
N PRO A 430 -31.16 -11.33 -7.50
CA PRO A 430 -32.40 -10.59 -7.70
C PRO A 430 -32.98 -10.27 -6.33
N THR A 431 -33.05 -8.97 -5.99
CA THR A 431 -33.76 -8.51 -4.80
C THR A 431 -35.17 -9.09 -4.87
N PRO A 432 -35.63 -9.88 -3.89
CA PRO A 432 -36.97 -10.42 -3.93
C PRO A 432 -37.95 -9.26 -3.90
N VAL A 433 -38.63 -9.02 -5.03
CA VAL A 433 -39.65 -7.98 -5.12
C VAL A 433 -40.89 -8.47 -4.39
N ASP A 434 -41.42 -7.65 -3.49
CA ASP A 434 -42.64 -7.99 -2.78
C ASP A 434 -43.77 -8.20 -3.80
N ALA A 435 -44.45 -9.35 -3.73
CA ALA A 435 -45.56 -9.70 -4.60
C ALA A 435 -46.84 -9.94 -3.79
N LYS A 436 -48.01 -9.58 -4.34
CA LYS A 436 -49.32 -9.88 -3.73
C LYS A 436 -49.46 -11.40 -3.60
N LEU A 437 -49.51 -11.89 -2.36
CA LEU A 437 -49.75 -13.29 -2.06
C LEU A 437 -51.23 -13.61 -2.34
N PRO A 438 -51.53 -14.73 -3.01
CA PRO A 438 -52.91 -15.09 -3.33
C PRO A 438 -53.68 -15.48 -2.06
N VAL A 439 -54.74 -14.75 -1.74
CA VAL A 439 -55.67 -15.07 -0.66
C VAL A 439 -57.06 -15.32 -1.26
N PRO A 440 -57.47 -16.58 -1.47
CA PRO A 440 -58.82 -16.90 -1.92
C PRO A 440 -59.87 -16.40 -0.92
N ALA A 441 -61.00 -15.87 -1.39
CA ALA A 441 -62.09 -15.41 -0.53
C ALA A 441 -62.61 -16.49 0.45
N ALA A 442 -62.53 -17.77 0.07
CA ALA A 442 -62.88 -18.91 0.92
C ALA A 442 -61.89 -19.15 2.09
N ASN A 443 -60.68 -18.61 2.01
CA ASN A 443 -59.63 -18.69 3.04
C ASN A 443 -59.71 -17.55 4.06
N VAL A 444 -60.66 -16.63 3.91
CA VAL A 444 -60.83 -15.47 4.81
C VAL A 444 -61.91 -15.76 5.83
N THR A 445 -61.57 -15.60 7.11
CA THR A 445 -62.45 -15.90 8.26
C THR A 445 -62.36 -14.78 9.28
N ALA A 446 -63.42 -14.54 10.05
CA ALA A 446 -63.45 -13.50 11.08
C ALA A 446 -64.08 -14.00 12.38
N SER A 447 -63.83 -13.31 13.49
CA SER A 447 -64.51 -13.56 14.78
C SER A 447 -66.01 -13.28 14.73
N THR A 448 -66.36 -12.25 13.97
CA THR A 448 -67.68 -11.59 13.93
C THR A 448 -67.89 -11.02 12.53
N SER A 449 -69.15 -10.93 12.09
CA SER A 449 -69.53 -10.21 10.87
C SER A 449 -70.99 -9.77 10.96
N ASP A 450 -71.34 -8.62 10.37
CA ASP A 450 -72.73 -8.31 9.99
C ASP A 450 -73.04 -8.90 8.59
N SER A 451 -73.89 -8.26 7.79
CA SER A 451 -74.12 -8.65 6.39
C SER A 451 -72.92 -8.42 5.45
N ASN A 452 -71.84 -7.79 5.95
CA ASN A 452 -70.58 -7.55 5.27
C ASN A 452 -69.58 -8.67 5.62
N VAL A 453 -69.71 -9.80 4.92
CA VAL A 453 -68.95 -11.04 5.16
C VAL A 453 -67.44 -10.91 4.87
N PRO A 454 -66.56 -11.74 5.49
CA PRO A 454 -65.10 -11.60 5.39
C PRO A 454 -64.53 -11.68 3.97
N ALA A 455 -65.18 -12.44 3.09
CA ALA A 455 -64.84 -12.57 1.67
C ALA A 455 -64.75 -11.23 0.93
N ARG A 456 -65.51 -10.21 1.37
CA ARG A 456 -65.52 -8.86 0.80
C ARG A 456 -64.30 -8.00 1.15
N ALA A 457 -63.38 -8.52 1.95
CA ALA A 457 -62.10 -7.85 2.22
C ALA A 457 -60.99 -8.29 1.24
N VAL A 458 -61.26 -9.17 0.28
CA VAL A 458 -60.28 -9.64 -0.73
C VAL A 458 -60.92 -9.81 -2.11
N ASP A 459 -62.03 -9.12 -2.37
CA ASP A 459 -62.78 -9.23 -3.64
C ASP A 459 -62.29 -8.24 -4.71
N GLY A 460 -61.31 -7.38 -4.39
CA GLY A 460 -60.75 -6.38 -5.28
C GLY A 460 -61.60 -5.12 -5.43
N SER A 461 -62.68 -4.96 -4.65
CA SER A 461 -63.62 -3.84 -4.76
C SER A 461 -63.63 -2.98 -3.50
N LEU A 462 -63.14 -1.74 -3.64
CA LEU A 462 -63.22 -0.71 -2.59
C LEU A 462 -64.67 -0.26 -2.27
N SER A 463 -65.67 -0.76 -2.99
CA SER A 463 -67.09 -0.46 -2.79
C SER A 463 -67.79 -1.46 -1.86
N THR A 464 -67.21 -2.64 -1.71
CA THR A 464 -67.60 -3.70 -0.77
C THR A 464 -66.73 -3.59 0.48
N ARG A 465 -67.08 -4.34 1.53
CA ARG A 465 -66.29 -4.42 2.76
C ARG A 465 -66.60 -5.68 3.55
N TRP A 466 -65.68 -6.06 4.43
CA TRP A 466 -66.01 -6.78 5.66
C TRP A 466 -66.40 -5.77 6.77
N SER A 467 -67.22 -6.18 7.74
CA SER A 467 -67.52 -5.37 8.93
C SER A 467 -67.81 -6.24 10.16
N GLY A 468 -67.14 -5.96 11.28
CA GLY A 468 -67.34 -6.65 12.57
C GLY A 468 -67.24 -5.70 13.76
N GLU A 469 -68.19 -5.80 14.69
CA GLU A 469 -68.25 -4.96 15.90
C GLU A 469 -67.47 -5.59 17.07
N GLY A 470 -66.82 -4.74 17.85
CA GLY A 470 -66.16 -5.09 19.11
C GLY A 470 -64.66 -4.77 19.13
N ASP A 471 -64.16 -4.45 20.32
CA ASP A 471 -62.73 -4.42 20.60
C ASP A 471 -62.18 -5.85 20.60
N GLY A 472 -61.08 -6.08 19.87
CA GLY A 472 -60.51 -7.42 19.65
C GLY A 472 -61.19 -8.23 18.54
N ALA A 473 -62.17 -7.66 17.82
CA ALA A 473 -62.77 -8.32 16.66
C ALA A 473 -61.74 -8.45 15.53
N TRP A 474 -61.58 -9.64 14.98
CA TRP A 474 -60.48 -9.95 14.05
C TRP A 474 -60.96 -10.53 12.73
N ILE A 475 -60.15 -10.32 11.69
CA ILE A 475 -60.22 -10.98 10.38
C ILE A 475 -58.87 -11.64 10.06
N ARG A 476 -58.92 -12.84 9.51
CA ARG A 476 -57.78 -13.75 9.29
C ARG A 476 -57.76 -14.24 7.84
N PHE A 477 -56.57 -14.27 7.28
CA PHE A 477 -56.26 -14.66 5.91
C PHE A 477 -55.34 -15.89 5.94
N ASP A 478 -55.79 -17.04 5.40
CA ASP A 478 -54.95 -18.25 5.24
C ASP A 478 -54.27 -18.25 3.86
N LEU A 479 -52.93 -18.15 3.85
CA LEU A 479 -52.06 -18.15 2.67
C LEU A 479 -51.87 -19.57 2.08
N GLY A 480 -52.49 -20.60 2.69
CA GLY A 480 -52.46 -22.01 2.28
C GLY A 480 -51.19 -22.76 2.69
N SER A 481 -50.06 -22.07 2.80
CA SER A 481 -48.75 -22.60 3.20
C SER A 481 -47.92 -21.49 3.86
N GLY A 482 -46.77 -21.84 4.45
CA GLY A 482 -45.82 -20.85 4.94
C GLY A 482 -45.28 -19.97 3.81
N LYS A 483 -45.37 -18.65 3.97
CA LYS A 483 -44.88 -17.61 3.06
C LYS A 483 -44.19 -16.52 3.88
N THR A 484 -43.16 -15.89 3.33
CA THR A 484 -42.60 -14.66 3.93
C THR A 484 -43.62 -13.55 3.76
N VAL A 485 -44.12 -12.99 4.86
CA VAL A 485 -44.98 -11.80 4.84
C VAL A 485 -44.09 -10.58 5.09
N ALA A 486 -44.06 -9.65 4.13
CA ALA A 486 -43.27 -8.43 4.19
C ALA A 486 -44.14 -7.21 4.52
N LEU A 487 -45.33 -7.10 3.93
CA LEU A 487 -46.26 -6.00 4.21
C LEU A 487 -47.72 -6.41 4.04
N VAL A 488 -48.61 -5.67 4.70
CA VAL A 488 -50.06 -5.76 4.51
C VAL A 488 -50.56 -4.42 3.98
N LYS A 489 -51.41 -4.42 2.97
CA LYS A 489 -52.09 -3.21 2.50
C LYS A 489 -53.57 -3.28 2.85
N ILE A 490 -54.14 -2.21 3.37
CA ILE A 490 -55.54 -2.17 3.84
C ILE A 490 -56.22 -0.90 3.35
N ALA A 491 -57.40 -1.03 2.78
CA ALA A 491 -58.35 0.06 2.59
C ALA A 491 -59.48 -0.04 3.61
N PHE A 492 -59.96 1.11 4.08
CA PHE A 492 -60.84 1.22 5.26
C PHE A 492 -62.14 1.93 4.88
N TYR A 493 -63.27 1.47 5.42
CA TYR A 493 -64.58 2.04 5.09
C TYR A 493 -64.81 3.40 5.75
N ASN A 494 -65.06 4.42 4.93
CA ASN A 494 -65.33 5.80 5.37
C ASN A 494 -64.19 6.42 6.20
N ALA A 495 -62.96 6.10 5.81
CA ALA A 495 -61.72 6.51 6.46
C ALA A 495 -61.34 7.98 6.26
N THR A 496 -61.99 8.71 5.37
CA THR A 496 -61.92 10.18 5.33
C THR A 496 -62.35 10.80 6.66
N ASP A 497 -63.38 10.23 7.30
CA ASP A 497 -63.95 10.74 8.55
C ASP A 497 -63.52 9.93 9.78
N ARG A 498 -63.08 8.68 9.57
CA ARG A 498 -62.79 7.70 10.63
C ARG A 498 -61.34 7.27 10.67
N THR A 499 -60.77 7.24 11.86
CA THR A 499 -59.53 6.53 12.15
C THR A 499 -59.86 5.23 12.90
N PHE A 500 -59.59 4.10 12.27
CA PHE A 500 -59.59 2.76 12.84
C PHE A 500 -58.27 2.52 13.57
N THR A 501 -58.30 1.76 14.66
CA THR A 501 -57.08 1.30 15.35
C THR A 501 -57.00 -0.22 15.30
N PHE A 502 -55.85 -0.80 14.99
CA PHE A 502 -55.70 -2.25 14.80
C PHE A 502 -54.26 -2.77 15.04
N ASP A 503 -54.14 -4.07 15.29
CA ASP A 503 -52.88 -4.80 15.36
C ASP A 503 -52.71 -5.70 14.11
N ILE A 504 -51.46 -5.95 13.71
CA ILE A 504 -51.11 -6.99 12.73
C ILE A 504 -50.46 -8.17 13.46
N GLN A 505 -51.01 -9.35 13.28
CA GLN A 505 -50.55 -10.59 13.87
C GLN A 505 -50.35 -11.68 12.80
N ILE A 506 -49.48 -12.64 13.10
CA ILE A 506 -49.19 -13.78 12.25
C ILE A 506 -49.21 -15.11 13.00
N SER A 507 -49.34 -16.21 12.26
CA SER A 507 -49.24 -17.56 12.78
C SER A 507 -48.82 -18.56 11.70
N GLU A 508 -48.09 -19.61 12.07
CA GLU A 508 -47.87 -20.79 11.20
C GLU A 508 -49.00 -21.82 11.32
N ASN A 509 -49.63 -21.93 12.51
CA ASN A 509 -50.54 -23.01 12.87
C ASN A 509 -52.01 -22.56 13.07
N GLY A 510 -52.29 -21.27 12.95
CA GLY A 510 -53.62 -20.66 13.07
C GLY A 510 -54.19 -20.57 14.49
N THR A 511 -53.44 -21.01 15.51
CA THR A 511 -53.89 -21.08 16.92
C THR A 511 -52.97 -20.29 17.87
N THR A 512 -51.65 -20.35 17.66
CA THR A 512 -50.64 -19.57 18.38
C THR A 512 -50.27 -18.35 17.55
N TRP A 513 -50.30 -17.15 18.14
CA TRP A 513 -50.18 -15.89 17.39
C TRP A 513 -49.05 -15.00 17.91
N THR A 514 -48.31 -14.43 16.98
CA THR A 514 -47.28 -13.41 17.24
C THR A 514 -47.77 -12.07 16.72
N THR A 515 -47.77 -11.02 17.55
CA THR A 515 -48.04 -9.65 17.10
C THR A 515 -46.78 -9.07 16.48
N LEU A 516 -46.87 -8.61 15.23
CA LEU A 516 -45.79 -7.88 14.55
C LEU A 516 -45.85 -6.39 14.84
N GLN A 517 -47.06 -5.82 14.87
CA GLN A 517 -47.31 -4.40 15.14
C GLN A 517 -48.61 -4.23 15.92
N THR A 518 -48.66 -3.23 16.79
CA THR A 518 -49.84 -2.93 17.62
C THR A 518 -50.22 -1.45 17.55
N GLY A 519 -51.51 -1.16 17.70
CA GLY A 519 -52.03 0.21 17.77
C GLY A 519 -51.87 1.01 16.47
N LEU A 520 -51.77 0.34 15.32
CA LEU A 520 -51.70 0.98 14.01
C LEU A 520 -52.98 1.75 13.71
N GLN A 521 -52.84 2.84 12.96
CA GLN A 521 -53.95 3.69 12.55
C GLN A 521 -53.89 4.02 11.06
N ASN A 522 -55.05 4.10 10.41
CA ASN A 522 -55.12 4.51 9.01
C ASN A 522 -54.97 6.03 8.85
N ALA A 523 -54.35 6.42 7.74
CA ALA A 523 -54.43 7.78 7.20
C ALA A 523 -55.88 8.09 6.75
N ARG A 524 -56.25 9.38 6.74
CA ARG A 524 -57.63 9.81 6.43
C ARG A 524 -57.97 9.81 4.94
N ASN A 525 -58.03 8.63 4.33
CA ASN A 525 -58.48 8.43 2.96
C ASN A 525 -58.97 6.99 2.75
N ASN A 526 -59.79 6.76 1.73
CA ASN A 526 -60.38 5.45 1.42
C ASN A 526 -59.51 4.59 0.47
N ASN A 527 -58.27 5.00 0.18
CA ASN A 527 -57.38 4.22 -0.68
C ASN A 527 -56.75 3.06 0.09
N LEU A 528 -56.14 2.14 -0.65
CA LEU A 528 -55.33 1.07 -0.09
C LEU A 528 -54.03 1.65 0.52
N GLN A 529 -53.77 1.39 1.79
CA GLN A 529 -52.66 1.95 2.57
C GLN A 529 -51.68 0.86 2.97
N THR A 530 -50.37 1.09 2.82
CA THR A 530 -49.32 0.11 3.12
C THR A 530 -48.91 0.15 4.59
N PHE A 531 -48.89 -1.01 5.24
CA PHE A 531 -48.34 -1.25 6.56
C PHE A 531 -47.21 -2.27 6.43
N ASP A 532 -45.98 -1.76 6.49
CA ASP A 532 -44.75 -2.55 6.37
C ASP A 532 -44.47 -3.28 7.69
N VAL A 533 -44.08 -4.55 7.64
CA VAL A 533 -43.80 -5.38 8.82
C VAL A 533 -42.43 -6.04 8.69
N THR A 534 -41.87 -6.53 9.81
CA THR A 534 -40.64 -7.33 9.73
C THR A 534 -40.91 -8.61 8.95
N ASP A 535 -40.19 -8.82 7.85
CA ASP A 535 -40.20 -10.04 7.04
C ASP A 535 -40.26 -11.30 7.92
N THR A 536 -41.41 -11.97 7.95
CA THR A 536 -41.58 -13.16 8.81
C THR A 536 -42.34 -14.25 8.06
N THR A 537 -41.86 -15.49 8.16
CA THR A 537 -42.57 -16.64 7.61
C THR A 537 -43.83 -16.93 8.42
N ALA A 538 -44.98 -16.98 7.73
CA ALA A 538 -46.28 -17.28 8.33
C ALA A 538 -47.19 -17.98 7.31
N ARG A 539 -48.17 -18.74 7.80
CA ARG A 539 -49.27 -19.25 6.97
C ARG A 539 -50.52 -18.38 7.10
N TYR A 540 -50.70 -17.75 8.25
CA TYR A 540 -51.88 -16.94 8.56
C TYR A 540 -51.46 -15.52 8.91
N VAL A 541 -52.17 -14.54 8.34
CA VAL A 541 -52.14 -13.14 8.79
C VAL A 541 -53.48 -12.84 9.46
N ARG A 542 -53.49 -12.08 10.55
CA ARG A 542 -54.68 -11.64 11.27
C ARG A 542 -54.59 -10.16 11.60
N LEU A 543 -55.64 -9.43 11.25
CA LEU A 543 -55.86 -8.06 11.70
C LEU A 543 -56.79 -8.10 12.90
N VAL A 544 -56.36 -7.58 14.04
CA VAL A 544 -57.19 -7.46 15.26
C VAL A 544 -57.59 -6.00 15.38
N GLY A 545 -58.89 -5.71 15.31
CA GLY A 545 -59.40 -4.35 15.30
C GLY A 545 -59.89 -3.89 16.67
N HIS A 546 -59.66 -2.62 16.98
CA HIS A 546 -60.02 -1.93 18.23
C HIS A 546 -61.11 -0.86 18.00
N GLY A 547 -61.90 -1.01 16.94
CA GLY A 547 -62.92 -0.06 16.53
C GLY A 547 -62.35 1.16 15.80
N ASN A 548 -63.14 2.24 15.76
CA ASN A 548 -62.78 3.50 15.14
C ASN A 548 -63.27 4.72 15.94
N THR A 549 -62.80 5.90 15.57
CA THR A 549 -63.13 7.19 16.20
C THR A 549 -64.63 7.54 16.30
N SER A 550 -65.53 6.81 15.62
CA SER A 550 -66.99 7.01 15.72
C SER A 550 -67.72 5.92 16.52
N ASN A 551 -67.23 4.67 16.54
CA ASN A 551 -67.88 3.52 17.18
C ASN A 551 -66.96 2.27 17.21
N ALA A 552 -67.41 1.21 17.86
CA ALA A 552 -66.66 -0.06 18.01
C ALA A 552 -66.58 -0.93 16.74
N TRP A 553 -66.93 -0.43 15.55
CA TRP A 553 -66.89 -1.22 14.32
C TRP A 553 -65.52 -1.21 13.64
N ASN A 554 -65.09 -2.38 13.20
CA ASN A 554 -63.93 -2.58 12.34
C ASN A 554 -64.45 -2.88 10.92
N SER A 555 -63.93 -2.17 9.92
CA SER A 555 -64.51 -2.21 8.56
C SER A 555 -63.45 -1.99 7.49
N TYR A 556 -63.05 -3.06 6.80
CA TYR A 556 -62.02 -3.04 5.77
C TYR A 556 -62.64 -3.32 4.39
N THR A 557 -62.36 -2.47 3.41
CA THR A 557 -62.91 -2.56 2.05
C THR A 557 -62.07 -3.45 1.14
N GLU A 558 -60.75 -3.51 1.34
CA GLU A 558 -59.84 -4.45 0.67
C GLU A 558 -58.60 -4.65 1.56
N VAL A 559 -58.04 -5.85 1.56
CA VAL A 559 -56.82 -6.23 2.25
C VAL A 559 -55.94 -7.06 1.32
N GLU A 560 -54.69 -6.66 1.17
CA GLU A 560 -53.68 -7.42 0.42
C GLU A 560 -52.54 -7.84 1.34
N VAL A 561 -52.15 -9.11 1.31
CA VAL A 561 -50.90 -9.57 1.94
C VAL A 561 -49.83 -9.64 0.86
N TRP A 562 -48.65 -9.10 1.11
CA TRP A 562 -47.51 -9.10 0.17
C TRP A 562 -46.29 -9.74 0.81
N GLY A 563 -45.45 -10.36 -0.02
CA GLY A 563 -44.38 -11.23 0.46
C GLY A 563 -43.34 -11.62 -0.58
N ARG A 564 -42.37 -12.42 -0.12
CA ARG A 564 -41.16 -12.85 -0.84
C ARG A 564 -41.06 -14.39 -0.85
#